data_AF-A0A6L6X0T9-F1
#
_entry.id   AF-A0A6L6X0T9-F1
#
_cell.length_a   1.000
_cell.length_b   1.000
_cell.length_c   1.000
_cell.angle_alpha   90.00
_cell.angle_beta   90.00
_cell.angle_gamma   90.00
#
_symmetry.space_group_name_H-M   'P 1'
#
loop_
_entity.id
_entity.type
_entity.pdbx_description
1 polymer ?
#
loop_
_entity_poly.entity_id
_entity_poly.type
_entity_poly.pdbx_seq_one_letter_code
_entity_poly.pdbx_strand_id
1 'polypeptide(L)' 'MFAAYELERAADGVNDPSHYTWLPDGLEVIDIAELLSFSLGNVVKYVLRAGRKTDDPLTDLRKAAWYINREINRLETTA' A
#
# COMPACT_ATOMS: atom_id res chain seq x y z
N MET A 1 -4.41 6.30 -36.33
CA MET A 1 -4.43 7.57 -35.58
C MET A 1 -5.05 7.29 -34.22
N PHE A 2 -4.26 6.69 -33.31
CA PHE A 2 -4.65 6.40 -31.92
C PHE A 2 -3.48 6.81 -31.01
N ALA A 3 -3.00 8.03 -31.21
CA ALA A 3 -2.04 8.68 -30.32
C ALA A 3 -2.77 9.89 -29.73
N ALA A 4 -2.59 10.10 -28.43
CA ALA A 4 -3.14 11.15 -27.59
C ALA A 4 -4.42 10.80 -26.81
N TYR A 5 -4.31 9.92 -25.82
CA TYR A 5 -4.91 10.19 -24.51
C TYR A 5 -4.18 9.45 -23.37
N GLU A 6 -2.85 9.41 -23.39
CA GLU A 6 -2.10 9.19 -22.15
C GLU A 6 -1.85 10.58 -21.56
N LEU A 7 -2.85 11.06 -20.80
CA LEU A 7 -2.61 12.12 -19.83
C LEU A 7 -1.63 11.52 -18.82
N GLU A 8 -0.35 11.87 -18.96
CA GLU A 8 0.66 11.68 -17.94
C GLU A 8 0.18 12.44 -16.70
N ARG A 9 -0.61 11.77 -15.86
CA ARG A 9 -1.03 12.29 -14.55
C ARG A 9 0.26 12.42 -13.75
N ALA A 10 0.78 13.64 -13.67
CA ALA A 10 1.87 13.96 -12.76
C ALA A 10 1.46 13.43 -11.37
N ALA A 11 2.19 12.44 -10.87
CA ALA A 11 1.87 11.78 -9.62
C ALA A 11 1.80 12.83 -8.49
N ASP A 12 0.60 13.13 -8.03
CA ASP A 12 0.39 13.99 -6.87
C ASP A 12 0.90 13.20 -5.65
N GLY A 13 1.98 13.68 -5.04
CA GLY A 13 2.59 13.00 -3.90
C GLY A 13 1.65 12.79 -2.69
N VAL A 14 0.50 13.47 -2.67
CA VAL A 14 -0.55 13.35 -1.66
C VAL A 14 -1.73 12.54 -2.19
N ASN A 15 -2.32 12.95 -3.32
CA ASN A 15 -3.59 12.40 -3.79
C ASN A 15 -3.45 11.23 -4.78
N ASP A 16 -2.30 11.08 -5.44
CA ASP A 16 -2.02 10.03 -6.43
C ASP A 16 -0.54 9.59 -6.36
N PRO A 17 -0.08 9.10 -5.19
CA PRO A 17 1.30 8.70 -5.02
C PRO A 17 1.61 7.43 -5.82
N SER A 18 2.56 7.53 -6.75
CA SER A 18 2.96 6.46 -7.68
C SER A 18 3.30 5.11 -7.02
N HIS A 19 3.72 5.11 -5.76
CA HIS A 19 4.02 3.91 -4.99
C HIS A 19 2.78 3.19 -4.43
N TYR A 20 1.57 3.72 -4.68
CA TYR A 20 0.27 3.11 -4.33
C TYR A 20 -0.71 2.97 -5.52
N THR A 21 -0.42 3.56 -6.69
CA THR A 21 -1.32 3.57 -7.86
C THR A 21 -0.82 2.69 -9.03
N TRP A 22 -0.05 1.65 -8.72
CA TRP A 22 0.59 0.76 -9.71
C TRP A 22 -0.12 -0.58 -9.92
N LEU A 23 -1.18 -0.88 -9.16
CA LEU A 23 -1.85 -2.18 -9.27
C LEU A 23 -2.59 -2.29 -10.62
N PRO A 24 -2.86 -3.51 -11.11
CA PRO A 24 -3.60 -3.72 -12.35
C PRO A 24 -4.99 -3.07 -12.32
N ASP A 25 -5.51 -2.74 -13.50
CA ASP A 25 -6.88 -2.30 -13.73
C ASP A 25 -7.29 -1.00 -12.99
N GLY A 26 -6.32 -0.18 -12.58
CA GLY A 26 -6.56 1.09 -11.89
C GLY A 26 -6.93 0.95 -10.42
N LEU A 27 -6.73 -0.23 -9.83
CA LEU A 27 -6.88 -0.44 -8.40
C LEU A 27 -5.78 0.32 -7.64
N GLU A 28 -6.12 0.92 -6.51
CA GLU A 28 -5.16 1.55 -5.63
C GLU A 28 -4.95 0.74 -4.34
N VAL A 29 -3.79 0.90 -3.72
CA VAL A 29 -3.51 0.27 -2.43
C VAL A 29 -4.51 0.71 -1.36
N ILE A 30 -5.05 1.93 -1.44
CA ILE A 30 -6.05 2.43 -0.49
C ILE A 30 -7.38 1.67 -0.60
N ASP A 31 -7.80 1.30 -1.83
CA ASP A 31 -9.03 0.54 -2.08
C ASP A 31 -9.04 -0.80 -1.32
N ILE A 32 -7.89 -1.44 -1.20
CA ILE A 32 -7.74 -2.69 -0.44
C ILE A 32 -7.61 -2.39 1.06
N ALA A 33 -6.84 -1.38 1.43
CA ALA A 33 -6.53 -1.07 2.82
C ALA A 33 -7.76 -0.64 3.62
N GLU A 34 -8.72 0.06 3.00
CA GLU A 34 -9.97 0.50 3.62
C GLU A 34 -10.93 -0.64 3.98
N LEU A 35 -10.78 -1.81 3.34
CA LEU A 35 -11.58 -3.01 3.63
C LEU A 35 -11.11 -3.76 4.89
N LEU A 36 -10.01 -3.33 5.49
CA LEU A 36 -9.29 -4.06 6.52
C LEU A 36 -9.25 -3.28 7.85
N SER A 37 -8.94 -3.98 8.95
CA SER A 37 -8.64 -3.30 10.21
C SER A 37 -7.42 -2.39 10.06
N PHE A 38 -7.29 -1.38 10.92
CA PHE A 38 -6.15 -0.44 10.87
C PHE A 38 -4.79 -1.13 10.75
N SER A 39 -4.57 -2.20 11.53
CA SER A 39 -3.33 -2.96 11.48
C SER A 39 -3.17 -3.67 10.13
N LEU A 40 -4.20 -4.38 9.68
CA LEU A 40 -4.15 -5.18 8.44
C LEU A 40 -4.06 -4.31 7.18
N GLY A 41 -4.76 -3.18 7.14
CA GLY A 41 -4.63 -2.20 6.05
C GLY A 41 -3.20 -1.65 5.95
N ASN A 42 -2.55 -1.38 7.09
CA ASN A 42 -1.13 -1.00 7.10
C ASN A 42 -0.22 -2.15 6.64
N VAL A 43 -0.50 -3.41 7.01
CA VAL A 43 0.26 -4.57 6.50
C VAL A 43 0.22 -4.59 4.98
N VAL A 44 -0.96 -4.57 4.37
CA VAL A 44 -1.13 -4.56 2.90
C VAL A 44 -0.42 -3.36 2.28
N LYS A 45 -0.60 -2.17 2.85
CA LYS A 45 0.07 -0.95 2.41
C LYS A 45 1.58 -1.09 2.34
N TYR A 46 2.24 -1.60 3.38
CA TYR A 46 3.69 -1.74 3.39
C TYR A 46 4.19 -2.88 2.51
N VAL A 47 3.44 -4.00 2.41
CA VAL A 47 3.77 -5.09 1.50
C VAL A 47 3.74 -4.62 0.05
N LEU A 48 2.69 -3.90 -0.36
CA LEU A 48 2.54 -3.40 -1.73
C LEU A 48 3.47 -2.21 -2.03
N ARG A 49 3.97 -1.51 -1.01
CA ARG A 49 4.93 -0.40 -1.20
C ARG A 49 6.39 -0.83 -1.28
N ALA A 50 6.73 -2.02 -0.77
CA ALA A 50 8.10 -2.47 -0.66
C ALA A 50 8.83 -2.44 -2.02
N GLY A 51 9.97 -1.73 -2.07
CA GLY A 51 10.75 -1.57 -3.31
C GLY A 51 10.18 -0.54 -4.30
N ARG A 52 9.09 0.17 -3.95
CA ARG A 52 8.44 1.16 -4.84
C ARG A 52 8.57 2.59 -4.35
N LYS A 53 8.67 2.80 -3.04
CA LYS A 53 8.97 4.12 -2.47
C LYS A 53 10.47 4.37 -2.32
N THR A 54 11.23 3.31 -2.03
CA THR A 54 12.69 3.32 -1.86
C THR A 54 13.26 2.02 -2.41
N ASP A 55 14.52 2.03 -2.84
CA ASP A 55 15.22 0.83 -3.34
C ASP A 55 15.45 -0.23 -2.24
N ASP A 56 15.31 0.14 -0.96
CA ASP A 56 15.31 -0.79 0.16
C ASP A 56 13.88 -1.31 0.47
N PRO A 57 13.50 -2.54 0.06
CA PRO A 57 12.22 -3.13 0.43
C PRO A 57 12.18 -3.57 1.90
N LEU A 58 13.34 -3.79 2.53
CA LEU A 58 13.41 -4.41 3.86
C LEU A 58 12.76 -3.54 4.93
N THR A 59 12.94 -2.22 4.85
CA THR A 59 12.32 -1.27 5.77
C THR A 59 10.78 -1.37 5.75
N ASP A 60 10.17 -1.52 4.58
CA ASP A 60 8.71 -1.64 4.48
C ASP A 60 8.23 -3.03 4.93
N LEU A 61 8.94 -4.10 4.59
CA LEU A 61 8.62 -5.44 5.09
C LEU A 61 8.72 -5.52 6.62
N ARG A 62 9.69 -4.84 7.25
CA ARG A 62 9.79 -4.73 8.71
C ARG A 62 8.61 -3.98 9.32
N LYS A 63 8.09 -2.94 8.64
CA LYS A 63 6.87 -2.24 9.07
C LYS A 63 5.64 -3.14 8.95
N ALA A 64 5.50 -3.89 7.85
CA ALA A 64 4.43 -4.87 7.72
C ALA A 64 4.48 -5.90 8.86
N ALA A 65 5.66 -6.46 9.15
CA ALA A 65 5.87 -7.38 10.27
C ALA A 65 5.48 -6.77 11.63
N TRP A 66 5.79 -5.49 11.84
CA TRP A 66 5.39 -4.78 13.06
C TRP A 66 3.86 -4.67 13.20
N TYR A 67 3.15 -4.33 12.13
CA TYR A 67 1.69 -4.22 12.16
C TYR A 67 0.97 -5.56 12.30
N ILE A 68 1.46 -6.63 11.66
CA ILE A 68 0.84 -7.96 11.82
C ILE A 68 0.99 -8.49 13.25
N ASN A 69 2.16 -8.30 13.87
CA ASN A 69 2.38 -8.68 15.27
C ASN A 69 1.45 -7.93 16.22
N ARG A 70 1.14 -6.66 15.94
CA ARG A 70 0.15 -5.91 16.72
C ARG A 70 -1.27 -6.47 16.58
N GLU A 71 -1.65 -6.88 15.37
CA GLU A 71 -2.97 -7.47 15.16
C GLU A 71 -3.10 -8.82 15.85
N ILE A 72 -2.04 -9.64 15.80
CA ILE A 72 -1.95 -10.90 16.56
C ILE A 72 -2.14 -10.63 18.06
N ASN A 73 -1.33 -9.74 18.64
CA ASN A 73 -1.44 -9.41 20.07
C ASN A 73 -2.84 -8.91 20.46
N ARG A 74 -3.48 -8.10 19.59
CA ARG A 74 -4.84 -7.60 19.81
C ARG A 74 -5.83 -8.75 19.90
N LEU A 75 -5.75 -9.70 18.99
CA LEU A 75 -6.64 -10.87 18.94
C LEU A 75 -6.38 -11.81 20.12
N GLU A 76 -5.13 -12.04 20.50
CA GLU A 76 -4.76 -12.84 21.68
C GLU A 76 -5.26 -12.24 23.00
N THR A 77 -5.33 -10.90 23.09
CA THR A 77 -5.80 -10.21 24.31
C THR A 77 -7.33 -10.06 24.36
N THR A 78 -8.01 -10.22 23.23
CA THR A 78 -9.48 -10.12 23.14
C THR A 78 -10.16 -11.48 23.32
N ALA A 79 -9.40 -12.58 23.22
CA ALA A 79 -9.85 -13.95 23.45
C ALA A 79 -9.84 -14.29 24.94
#